data_AF-X1CWB2-F1
#
_entry.id   AF-X1CWB2-F1
#
_cell.length_a   1.000
_cell.length_b   1.000
_cell.length_c   1.000
_cell.angle_alpha   90.00
_cell.angle_beta   90.00
_cell.angle_gamma   90.00
#
_symmetry.space_group_name_H-M   'P 1'
#
loop_
_entity.id
_entity.type
_entity.pdbx_description
1 polymer ?
#
loop_
_entity_poly.entity_id
_entity_poly.type
_entity_poly.pdbx_seq_one_letter_code
_entity_poly.pdbx_strand_id
1 'polypeptide(L)'
;MVSDKMPTEGELYGLDLESRQMVLDTVAQLKKRLLIPEKIFEFDREEIFPEDVIREMLGPEIGLQLLMIPEDYGGLGGGARDSCAITREMAKICLGITTAFFAIQLGADPIIVGATEEQKQKWLGKIAAGEALVAYAVTEPDAGSNVASIKTKAEPVKDDDGEITGYKINGTKQFISTGGYADFITLLASTPEGATFFIIEKIPRAISRE
;
A
#
# COMPACT_ATOMS: atom_id res chain seq x y z
N MET A 1 8.00 4.31 -23.15
CA MET A 1 6.76 4.43 -23.94
C MET A 1 5.69 3.82 -23.07
N VAL A 2 4.81 4.63 -22.49
CA VAL A 2 3.65 4.13 -21.74
C VAL A 2 2.91 3.18 -22.66
N SER A 3 2.58 1.98 -22.20
CA SER A 3 1.56 1.16 -22.88
C SER A 3 0.22 1.88 -22.69
N ASP A 4 -0.01 2.88 -23.54
CA ASP A 4 -1.14 3.80 -23.51
C ASP A 4 -2.44 3.16 -24.04
N LYS A 5 -2.50 1.82 -24.03
CA LYS A 5 -3.72 1.11 -24.39
C LYS A 5 -4.62 1.08 -23.18
N MET A 6 -5.38 2.16 -23.00
CA MET A 6 -6.66 2.03 -22.32
C MET A 6 -7.41 0.85 -22.97
N PRO A 7 -7.97 -0.07 -22.17
CA PRO A 7 -8.69 -1.22 -22.70
C PRO A 7 -9.77 -0.74 -23.66
N THR A 8 -9.91 -1.45 -24.79
CA THR A 8 -10.97 -1.16 -25.75
C THR A 8 -12.33 -1.43 -25.11
N GLU A 9 -13.39 -0.79 -25.61
CA GLU A 9 -14.75 -0.97 -25.09
C GLU A 9 -15.13 -2.46 -25.05
N GLY A 10 -15.23 -3.04 -23.85
CA GLY A 10 -15.54 -4.46 -23.63
C GLY A 10 -14.36 -5.35 -23.21
N GLU A 11 -13.11 -4.90 -23.36
CA GLU A 11 -11.96 -5.55 -22.73
C GLU A 11 -11.89 -5.13 -21.26
N LEU A 12 -11.88 -6.12 -20.39
CA LEU A 12 -11.80 -5.85 -18.98
C LEU A 12 -10.33 -5.84 -18.56
N TYR A 13 -9.87 -4.74 -17.97
CA TYR A 13 -8.51 -4.55 -17.44
C TYR A 13 -8.15 -5.59 -16.37
N GLY A 14 -6.91 -6.08 -16.38
CA GLY A 14 -6.37 -7.02 -15.41
C GLY A 14 -5.78 -8.28 -16.04
N LEU A 15 -5.54 -9.29 -15.21
CA LEU A 15 -4.89 -10.54 -15.62
C LEU A 15 -5.79 -11.39 -16.54
N ASP A 16 -5.15 -12.18 -17.39
CA ASP A 16 -5.83 -13.30 -18.04
C ASP A 16 -6.23 -14.39 -17.01
N LEU A 17 -7.11 -15.30 -17.42
CA LEU A 17 -7.69 -16.31 -16.53
C LEU A 17 -6.64 -17.27 -15.96
N GLU A 18 -5.62 -17.61 -16.74
CA GLU A 18 -4.57 -18.55 -16.34
C GLU A 18 -3.65 -17.89 -15.32
N SER A 19 -3.14 -16.69 -15.61
CA SER A 19 -2.32 -15.91 -14.68
C SER A 19 -3.04 -15.66 -13.36
N ARG A 20 -4.33 -15.31 -13.39
CA ARG A 20 -5.14 -15.14 -12.18
C ARG A 20 -5.30 -16.45 -11.40
N GLN A 21 -5.46 -17.57 -12.09
CA GLN A 21 -5.54 -18.89 -11.43
C GLN A 21 -4.22 -19.24 -10.73
N MET A 22 -3.07 -18.92 -11.31
CA MET A 22 -1.77 -19.13 -10.66
C MET A 22 -1.66 -18.35 -9.34
N VAL A 23 -2.12 -17.09 -9.31
CA VAL A 23 -2.12 -16.28 -8.07
C VAL A 23 -3.07 -16.89 -7.01
N LEU A 24 -4.24 -17.38 -7.42
CA LEU A 24 -5.17 -18.07 -6.52
C LEU A 24 -4.57 -19.37 -5.95
N ASP A 25 -3.82 -20.11 -6.76
CA ASP A 25 -3.12 -21.32 -6.33
C ASP A 25 -2.01 -20.99 -5.32
N THR A 26 -1.28 -19.88 -5.52
CA THR A 26 -0.33 -19.34 -4.53
C THR A 26 -1.03 -19.04 -3.20
N VAL A 27 -2.19 -18.37 -3.21
CA VAL A 27 -2.99 -18.12 -1.99
C VAL A 27 -3.37 -19.44 -1.30
N ALA A 28 -3.77 -20.47 -2.06
CA ALA A 28 -4.09 -21.77 -1.50
C ALA A 28 -2.87 -22.46 -0.85
N GLN A 29 -1.66 -22.20 -1.33
CA GLN A 29 -0.42 -22.67 -0.70
C GLN A 29 -0.10 -21.93 0.60
N LEU A 30 -0.42 -20.63 0.71
CA LEU A 30 -0.22 -19.87 1.94
C LEU A 30 -0.93 -20.52 3.13
N LYS A 31 -2.17 -20.97 2.94
CA LYS A 31 -2.94 -21.70 3.96
C LYS A 31 -2.23 -22.94 4.51
N LYS A 32 -1.47 -23.64 3.65
CA LYS A 32 -0.80 -24.90 4.00
C LYS A 32 0.56 -24.67 4.68
N ARG A 33 1.20 -23.53 4.42
CA ARG A 33 2.57 -23.24 4.86
C ARG A 33 2.65 -22.16 5.95
N LEU A 34 2.07 -21.00 5.68
CA LEU A 34 2.26 -19.79 6.50
C LEU A 34 1.07 -19.47 7.39
N LEU A 35 -0.14 -19.72 6.88
CA LEU A 35 -1.40 -19.33 7.47
C LEU A 35 -2.17 -20.57 7.96
N ILE A 36 -1.51 -21.41 8.77
CA ILE A 36 -2.16 -22.55 9.42
C ILE A 36 -3.08 -22.07 10.55
N PRO A 37 -4.20 -22.76 10.84
CA PRO A 37 -5.19 -22.30 11.81
C PRO A 37 -4.61 -21.97 13.19
N GLU A 38 -3.68 -22.78 13.68
CA GLU A 38 -3.07 -22.61 15.01
C GLU A 38 -2.37 -21.25 15.12
N LYS A 39 -1.56 -20.88 14.11
CA LYS A 39 -0.88 -19.58 14.04
C LYS A 39 -1.87 -18.42 13.93
N ILE A 40 -2.88 -18.57 13.07
CA ILE A 40 -3.90 -17.51 12.89
C ILE A 40 -4.63 -17.24 14.20
N PHE A 41 -5.02 -18.29 14.94
CA PHE A 41 -5.69 -18.13 16.22
C PHE A 41 -4.78 -17.59 17.33
N GLU A 42 -3.47 -17.82 17.25
CA GLU A 42 -2.50 -17.16 18.12
C GLU A 42 -2.40 -15.67 17.81
N PHE A 43 -2.25 -15.30 16.53
CA PHE A 43 -2.17 -13.90 16.12
C PHE A 43 -3.39 -13.09 16.54
N ASP A 44 -4.59 -13.66 16.39
CA ASP A 44 -5.84 -13.01 16.78
C ASP A 44 -5.96 -12.86 18.31
N ARG A 45 -5.71 -13.93 19.08
CA ARG A 45 -5.87 -13.91 20.55
C ARG A 45 -4.86 -13.02 21.26
N GLU A 46 -3.64 -12.99 20.77
CA GLU A 46 -2.53 -12.25 21.39
C GLU A 46 -2.31 -10.87 20.74
N GLU A 47 -3.20 -10.46 19.82
CA GLU A 47 -3.12 -9.19 19.09
C GLU A 47 -1.77 -8.96 18.38
N ILE A 48 -1.19 -10.04 17.85
CA ILE A 48 0.12 -10.02 17.19
C ILE A 48 -0.07 -9.61 15.73
N PHE A 49 0.64 -8.57 15.30
CA PHE A 49 0.89 -8.33 13.89
C PHE A 49 2.04 -9.23 13.41
N PRO A 50 1.79 -10.20 12.51
CA PRO A 50 2.81 -11.17 12.13
C PRO A 50 3.65 -10.62 10.97
N GLU A 51 4.50 -9.65 11.28
CA GLU A 51 5.36 -8.95 10.30
C GLU A 51 6.17 -9.93 9.45
N ASP A 52 6.78 -10.94 10.07
CA ASP A 52 7.59 -11.94 9.36
C ASP A 52 6.76 -12.72 8.32
N VAL A 53 5.51 -13.06 8.64
CA VAL A 53 4.61 -13.75 7.69
C VAL A 53 4.25 -12.85 6.53
N ILE A 54 3.94 -11.59 6.80
CA ILE A 54 3.63 -10.62 5.75
C ILE A 54 4.86 -10.41 4.85
N ARG A 55 6.05 -10.22 5.43
CA ARG A 55 7.31 -10.08 4.69
C ARG A 55 7.68 -11.33 3.89
N GLU A 56 7.37 -12.53 4.39
CA GLU A 56 7.54 -13.76 3.61
C GLU A 56 6.61 -13.79 2.39
N MET A 57 5.35 -13.36 2.53
CA MET A 57 4.41 -13.24 1.39
C MET A 57 4.91 -12.24 0.32
N LEU A 58 5.69 -11.24 0.74
CA LEU A 58 6.33 -10.26 -0.14
C LEU A 58 7.63 -10.75 -0.78
N GLY A 59 8.23 -11.80 -0.19
CA GLY A 59 9.54 -12.31 -0.57
C GLY A 59 9.57 -12.91 -1.98
N PRO A 60 10.77 -13.09 -2.55
CA PRO A 60 10.96 -13.51 -3.95
C PRO A 60 10.36 -14.88 -4.27
N GLU A 61 10.17 -15.75 -3.27
CA GLU A 61 9.56 -17.07 -3.44
C GLU A 61 8.05 -17.03 -3.64
N ILE A 62 7.38 -15.95 -3.20
CA ILE A 62 5.91 -15.81 -3.24
C ILE A 62 5.50 -14.64 -4.12
N GLY A 63 6.05 -13.44 -3.89
CA GLY A 63 5.84 -12.26 -4.72
C GLY A 63 4.38 -11.82 -4.83
N LEU A 64 3.54 -12.02 -3.80
CA LEU A 64 2.10 -11.79 -3.92
C LEU A 64 1.75 -10.32 -4.21
N GLN A 65 2.56 -9.38 -3.71
CA GLN A 65 2.43 -7.94 -3.92
C GLN A 65 2.51 -7.54 -5.40
N LEU A 66 3.18 -8.35 -6.23
CA LEU A 66 3.35 -8.05 -7.66
C LEU A 66 2.00 -7.99 -8.37
N LEU A 67 0.97 -8.65 -7.85
CA LEU A 67 -0.40 -8.62 -8.37
C LEU A 67 -0.86 -7.20 -8.73
N MET A 68 -0.56 -6.23 -7.87
CA MET A 68 -1.16 -4.89 -7.95
C MET A 68 -0.21 -3.82 -8.49
N ILE A 69 1.05 -4.17 -8.74
CA ILE A 69 2.03 -3.25 -9.29
C ILE A 69 1.92 -3.29 -10.83
N PRO A 70 1.93 -2.13 -11.52
CA PRO A 70 1.96 -2.12 -12.98
C PRO A 70 3.20 -2.81 -13.55
N GLU A 71 3.08 -3.41 -14.73
CA GLU A 71 4.16 -4.14 -15.40
C GLU A 71 5.41 -3.28 -15.63
N ASP A 72 5.24 -2.00 -15.96
CA ASP A 72 6.32 -1.03 -16.17
C ASP A 72 7.21 -0.81 -14.93
N TYR A 73 6.75 -1.25 -13.75
CA TYR A 73 7.47 -1.17 -12.48
C TYR A 73 7.73 -2.56 -11.87
N GLY A 74 7.63 -3.62 -12.67
CA GLY A 74 8.00 -4.99 -12.30
C GLY A 74 6.87 -5.84 -11.70
N GLY A 75 5.62 -5.40 -11.78
CA GLY A 75 4.46 -6.18 -11.33
C GLY A 75 3.74 -6.95 -12.42
N LEU A 76 2.53 -7.43 -12.10
CA LEU A 76 1.66 -8.21 -12.98
C LEU A 76 0.54 -7.39 -13.62
N GLY A 77 0.33 -6.13 -13.20
CA GLY A 77 -0.71 -5.28 -13.79
C GLY A 77 -2.15 -5.72 -13.50
N GLY A 78 -2.39 -6.41 -12.38
CA GLY A 78 -3.72 -6.85 -11.98
C GLY A 78 -4.65 -5.67 -11.68
N GLY A 79 -5.93 -5.86 -12.00
CA GLY A 79 -6.98 -4.86 -11.79
C GLY A 79 -7.91 -5.19 -10.63
N ALA A 80 -8.93 -4.35 -10.42
CA ALA A 80 -9.89 -4.50 -9.32
C ALA A 80 -10.59 -5.87 -9.27
N ARG A 81 -10.79 -6.54 -10.42
CA ARG A 81 -11.38 -7.89 -10.48
C ARG A 81 -10.43 -8.95 -9.94
N ASP A 82 -9.14 -8.79 -10.20
CA ASP A 82 -8.10 -9.69 -9.71
C ASP A 82 -7.95 -9.50 -8.20
N SER A 83 -7.87 -8.24 -7.73
CA SER A 83 -7.91 -7.93 -6.29
C SER A 83 -9.15 -8.55 -5.64
N CYS A 84 -10.33 -8.41 -6.23
CA CYS A 84 -11.56 -8.99 -5.70
C CYS A 84 -11.49 -10.53 -5.57
N ALA A 85 -10.98 -11.22 -6.59
CA ALA A 85 -10.82 -12.67 -6.56
C ALA A 85 -9.84 -13.11 -5.47
N ILE A 86 -8.68 -12.46 -5.40
CA ILE A 86 -7.61 -12.77 -4.43
C ILE A 86 -8.06 -12.45 -3.00
N THR A 87 -8.63 -11.26 -2.75
CA THR A 87 -9.18 -10.86 -1.44
C THR A 87 -10.20 -11.87 -0.95
N ARG A 88 -11.10 -12.36 -1.82
CA ARG A 88 -12.12 -13.35 -1.45
C ARG A 88 -11.51 -14.67 -0.97
N GLU A 89 -10.46 -15.17 -1.62
CA GLU A 89 -9.83 -16.42 -1.20
C GLU A 89 -8.95 -16.24 0.04
N MET A 90 -8.19 -15.14 0.12
CA MET A 90 -7.38 -14.83 1.31
C MET A 90 -8.26 -14.62 2.56
N ALA A 91 -9.39 -13.92 2.41
CA ALA A 91 -10.33 -13.64 3.49
C ALA A 91 -10.95 -14.91 4.11
N LYS A 92 -11.08 -16.00 3.33
CA LYS A 92 -11.51 -17.31 3.86
C LYS A 92 -10.48 -17.95 4.79
N ILE A 93 -9.22 -17.50 4.72
CA ILE A 93 -8.12 -17.98 5.55
C ILE A 93 -8.03 -17.12 6.81
N CYS A 94 -7.79 -15.81 6.65
CA CYS A 94 -7.71 -14.86 7.75
C CYS A 94 -8.00 -13.42 7.28
N LEU A 95 -8.99 -12.77 7.88
CA LEU A 95 -9.34 -11.38 7.55
C LEU A 95 -8.25 -10.39 7.93
N GLY A 96 -7.64 -10.50 9.11
CA GLY A 96 -6.59 -9.58 9.58
C GLY A 96 -5.37 -9.55 8.66
N ILE A 97 -4.86 -10.73 8.26
CA ILE A 97 -3.77 -10.86 7.29
C ILE A 97 -4.16 -10.28 5.93
N THR A 98 -5.38 -10.58 5.47
CA THR A 98 -5.88 -10.07 4.19
C THR A 98 -5.89 -8.54 4.19
N THR A 99 -6.43 -7.93 5.26
CA THR A 99 -6.44 -6.47 5.42
C THR A 99 -5.03 -5.89 5.48
N ALA A 100 -4.11 -6.51 6.24
CA ALA A 100 -2.71 -6.07 6.32
C ALA A 100 -2.00 -6.10 4.96
N PHE A 101 -2.20 -7.17 4.18
CA PHE A 101 -1.61 -7.30 2.85
C PHE A 101 -2.19 -6.25 1.87
N PHE A 102 -3.52 -6.10 1.82
CA PHE A 102 -4.15 -5.15 0.91
C PHE A 102 -3.97 -3.67 1.33
N ALA A 103 -3.55 -3.39 2.56
CA ALA A 103 -3.10 -2.06 2.96
C ALA A 103 -1.86 -1.60 2.17
N ILE A 104 -1.02 -2.53 1.71
CA ILE A 104 0.15 -2.25 0.85
C ILE A 104 -0.33 -1.72 -0.50
N GLN A 105 -1.34 -2.37 -1.10
CA GLN A 105 -1.95 -1.89 -2.34
C GLN A 105 -2.53 -0.48 -2.14
N LEU A 106 -3.33 -0.28 -1.09
CA LEU A 106 -3.93 1.02 -0.80
C LEU A 106 -2.87 2.12 -0.59
N GLY A 107 -1.75 1.78 0.04
CA GLY A 107 -0.61 2.67 0.21
C GLY A 107 0.11 3.01 -1.09
N ALA A 108 0.09 2.12 -2.09
CA ALA A 108 0.70 2.33 -3.40
C ALA A 108 -0.17 3.18 -4.34
N ASP A 109 -1.50 3.16 -4.19
CA ASP A 109 -2.44 3.83 -5.10
C ASP A 109 -2.13 5.32 -5.34
N PRO A 110 -1.81 6.16 -4.33
CA PRO A 110 -1.44 7.56 -4.57
C PRO A 110 -0.21 7.72 -5.47
N ILE A 111 0.72 6.78 -5.43
CA ILE A 111 1.94 6.79 -6.24
C ILE A 111 1.61 6.39 -7.68
N ILE A 112 0.82 5.32 -7.84
CA ILE A 112 0.37 4.85 -9.17
C ILE A 112 -0.35 5.97 -9.92
N VAL A 113 -1.23 6.70 -9.24
CA VAL A 113 -2.10 7.72 -9.85
C VAL A 113 -1.39 9.07 -10.04
N GLY A 114 -0.64 9.53 -9.03
CA GLY A 114 -0.26 10.94 -8.94
C GLY A 114 1.25 11.25 -8.98
N ALA A 115 2.12 10.23 -8.94
CA ALA A 115 3.56 10.46 -8.87
C ALA A 115 4.20 10.68 -10.26
N THR A 116 5.38 11.29 -10.28
CA THR A 116 6.20 11.37 -11.51
C THR A 116 6.76 9.99 -11.88
N GLU A 117 7.25 9.83 -13.11
CA GLU A 117 7.82 8.55 -13.54
C GLU A 117 9.05 8.15 -12.70
N GLU A 118 9.90 9.10 -12.33
CA GLU A 118 11.06 8.86 -11.46
C GLU A 118 10.62 8.38 -10.07
N GLN A 119 9.55 8.96 -9.54
CA GLN A 119 8.98 8.56 -8.26
C GLN A 119 8.34 7.18 -8.34
N LYS A 120 7.56 6.88 -9.40
CA LYS A 120 6.97 5.56 -9.60
C LYS A 120 8.04 4.48 -9.70
N GLN A 121 9.07 4.69 -10.52
CA GLN A 121 10.20 3.76 -10.63
C GLN A 121 10.87 3.51 -9.28
N LYS A 122 11.15 4.57 -8.50
CA LYS A 122 11.75 4.42 -7.16
C LYS A 122 10.85 3.65 -6.20
N TRP A 123 9.59 4.05 -6.06
CA TRP A 123 8.74 3.60 -4.94
C TRP A 123 7.96 2.34 -5.27
N LEU A 124 7.38 2.24 -6.46
CA LEU A 124 6.73 1.01 -6.90
C LEU A 124 7.76 -0.09 -7.13
N GLY A 125 8.96 0.26 -7.61
CA GLY A 125 10.08 -0.69 -7.71
C GLY A 125 10.48 -1.29 -6.36
N LYS A 126 10.55 -0.48 -5.29
CA LYS A 126 10.79 -0.98 -3.92
C LYS A 126 9.70 -1.94 -3.43
N ILE A 127 8.42 -1.61 -3.70
CA ILE A 127 7.30 -2.50 -3.35
C ILE A 127 7.41 -3.79 -4.16
N ALA A 128 7.65 -3.71 -5.47
CA ALA A 128 7.77 -4.86 -6.35
C ALA A 128 8.90 -5.80 -5.90
N ALA A 129 10.05 -5.25 -5.51
CA ALA A 129 11.18 -6.01 -4.98
C ALA A 129 10.91 -6.69 -3.61
N GLY A 130 9.76 -6.43 -2.98
CA GLY A 130 9.42 -6.95 -1.65
C GLY A 130 10.19 -6.27 -0.52
N GLU A 131 10.83 -5.14 -0.80
CA GLU A 131 11.72 -4.43 0.14
C GLU A 131 10.97 -3.47 1.06
N ALA A 132 9.71 -3.14 0.76
CA ALA A 132 8.97 -2.13 1.48
C ALA A 132 7.52 -2.52 1.77
N LEU A 133 7.15 -2.38 3.05
CA LEU A 133 5.77 -2.21 3.48
C LEU A 133 5.37 -0.75 3.34
N VAL A 134 4.22 -0.48 2.74
CA VAL A 134 3.64 0.87 2.67
C VAL A 134 2.33 0.93 3.46
N ALA A 135 2.08 2.07 4.09
CA ALA A 135 0.81 2.39 4.72
C ALA A 135 0.16 3.64 4.08
N TYR A 136 -1.16 3.70 4.16
CA TYR A 136 -1.97 4.81 3.67
C TYR A 136 -2.49 5.65 4.84
N ALA A 137 -2.03 6.90 4.95
CA ALA A 137 -2.29 7.76 6.09
C ALA A 137 -3.15 8.98 5.73
N VAL A 138 -4.47 8.78 5.81
CA VAL A 138 -5.47 9.82 5.54
C VAL A 138 -6.27 10.18 6.77
N THR A 139 -6.88 9.17 7.40
CA THR A 139 -7.80 9.32 8.53
C THR A 139 -7.14 10.04 9.71
N GLU A 140 -7.91 10.94 10.32
CA GLU A 140 -7.54 11.71 11.52
C GLU A 140 -8.59 11.50 12.62
N PRO A 141 -8.29 11.84 13.89
CA PRO A 141 -9.24 11.69 14.99
C PRO A 141 -10.61 12.32 14.73
N ASP A 142 -10.61 13.51 14.13
CA ASP A 142 -11.81 14.29 13.84
C ASP A 142 -12.25 14.22 12.36
N ALA A 143 -11.56 13.42 11.53
CA ALA A 143 -11.83 13.31 10.09
C ALA A 143 -11.61 11.89 9.55
N GLY A 144 -12.68 11.09 9.57
CA GLY A 144 -12.77 9.79 8.90
C GLY A 144 -13.66 9.86 7.66
N SER A 145 -14.99 9.82 7.84
CA SER A 145 -15.94 9.89 6.72
C SER A 145 -15.87 11.22 5.94
N ASN A 146 -15.50 12.32 6.60
CA ASN A 146 -15.34 13.64 5.99
C ASN A 146 -13.86 13.97 5.77
N VAL A 147 -13.23 13.28 4.82
CA VAL A 147 -11.80 13.44 4.48
C VAL A 147 -11.46 14.87 4.06
N ALA A 148 -12.40 15.62 3.48
CA ALA A 148 -12.17 17.01 3.09
C ALA A 148 -11.87 17.95 4.28
N SER A 149 -12.14 17.51 5.52
CA SER A 149 -11.94 18.31 6.75
C SER A 149 -10.66 17.95 7.53
N ILE A 150 -9.71 17.25 6.90
CA ILE A 150 -8.39 16.97 7.51
C ILE A 150 -7.70 18.25 8.01
N LYS A 151 -6.98 18.12 9.11
CA LYS A 151 -6.29 19.17 9.86
C LYS A 151 -4.78 19.05 9.78
N THR A 152 -4.23 17.90 9.37
CA THR A 152 -2.78 17.77 9.15
C THR A 152 -2.34 18.76 8.09
N LYS A 153 -1.40 19.63 8.43
CA LYS A 153 -0.91 20.70 7.56
C LYS A 153 0.48 20.36 7.05
N ALA A 154 0.76 20.74 5.81
CA ALA A 154 2.07 20.73 5.20
C ALA A 154 2.41 22.16 4.78
N GLU A 155 3.26 22.82 5.58
CA GLU A 155 3.69 24.20 5.35
C GLU A 155 4.97 24.19 4.49
N PRO A 156 5.01 24.91 3.34
CA PRO A 156 6.21 24.95 2.50
C PRO A 156 7.37 25.62 3.24
N VAL A 157 8.53 24.99 3.20
CA VAL A 157 9.81 25.55 3.64
C VAL A 157 10.49 26.12 2.40
N LYS A 158 10.91 27.39 2.50
CA LYS A 158 11.54 28.12 1.40
C LYS A 158 12.98 28.46 1.72
N ASP A 159 13.83 28.49 0.71
CA ASP A 159 15.17 29.09 0.83
C ASP A 159 15.12 30.63 0.76
N ASP A 160 16.29 31.26 0.81
CA ASP A 160 16.45 32.72 0.76
C ASP A 160 15.98 33.33 -0.57
N ASP A 161 15.98 32.54 -1.65
CA ASP A 161 15.50 32.94 -2.99
C ASP A 161 13.97 32.76 -3.13
N GLY A 162 13.32 32.16 -2.13
CA GLY A 162 11.87 31.97 -2.06
C GLY A 162 11.37 30.68 -2.71
N GLU A 163 12.28 29.79 -3.13
CA GLU A 163 11.99 28.50 -3.75
C GLU A 163 11.64 27.46 -2.68
N ILE A 164 10.66 26.60 -2.98
CA ILE A 164 10.23 25.55 -2.04
C ILE A 164 11.30 24.46 -1.99
N THR A 165 11.97 24.33 -0.85
CA THR A 165 12.98 23.30 -0.59
C THR A 165 12.43 22.08 0.14
N GLY A 166 11.23 22.19 0.70
CA GLY A 166 10.55 21.08 1.36
C GLY A 166 9.23 21.48 2.01
N TYR A 167 8.70 20.60 2.85
CA TYR A 167 7.48 20.84 3.62
C TYR A 167 7.67 20.43 5.07
N LYS A 168 7.16 21.26 5.99
CA LYS A 168 7.01 20.92 7.40
C LYS A 168 5.59 20.38 7.62
N ILE A 169 5.50 19.10 7.95
CA ILE A 169 4.21 18.43 8.18
C ILE A 169 3.93 18.37 9.68
N ASN A 170 2.73 18.80 10.09
CA ASN A 170 2.28 18.72 11.48
C ASN A 170 0.81 18.29 11.56
N GLY A 171 0.55 17.25 12.34
CA GLY A 171 -0.79 16.71 12.59
C GLY A 171 -0.74 15.28 13.09
N THR A 172 -1.92 14.71 13.34
CA THR A 172 -2.09 13.36 13.85
C THR A 172 -2.94 12.54 12.89
N LYS A 173 -2.46 11.35 12.53
CA LYS A 173 -3.20 10.35 11.76
C LYS A 173 -3.64 9.22 12.68
N GLN A 174 -4.80 8.63 12.42
CA GLN A 174 -5.40 7.60 13.27
C GLN A 174 -5.95 6.43 12.44
N PHE A 175 -5.90 5.22 13.02
CA PHE A 175 -6.35 3.97 12.38
C PHE A 175 -5.57 3.61 11.11
N ILE A 176 -4.26 3.87 11.12
CA ILE A 176 -3.37 3.57 10.00
C ILE A 176 -2.98 2.10 10.04
N SER A 177 -3.70 1.28 9.29
CA SER A 177 -3.34 -0.13 9.05
C SER A 177 -1.90 -0.21 8.59
N THR A 178 -1.14 -1.17 9.14
CA THR A 178 0.31 -1.36 8.93
C THR A 178 1.20 -0.15 9.22
N GLY A 179 0.69 0.99 9.72
CA GLY A 179 1.51 2.18 10.02
C GLY A 179 2.61 1.91 11.04
N GLY A 180 2.37 0.95 11.94
CA GLY A 180 3.36 0.40 12.88
C GLY A 180 4.50 -0.41 12.22
N TYR A 181 4.42 -0.74 10.95
CA TYR A 181 5.33 -1.69 10.32
C TYR A 181 5.83 -1.19 8.96
N ALA A 182 5.15 -0.21 8.38
CA ALA A 182 5.49 0.40 7.13
C ALA A 182 6.90 1.01 7.12
N ASP A 183 7.62 0.78 6.03
CA ASP A 183 8.93 1.32 5.70
C ASP A 183 8.79 2.75 5.14
N PHE A 184 7.65 3.06 4.52
CA PHE A 184 7.23 4.41 4.20
C PHE A 184 5.70 4.55 4.19
N ILE A 185 5.20 5.79 4.22
CA ILE A 185 3.78 6.10 4.29
C ILE A 185 3.41 7.06 3.16
N THR A 186 2.28 6.81 2.49
CA THR A 186 1.61 7.83 1.68
C THR A 186 0.64 8.62 2.55
N LEU A 187 0.98 9.87 2.84
CA LEU A 187 0.27 10.73 3.79
C LEU A 187 -0.45 11.86 3.09
N LEU A 188 -1.74 12.05 3.37
CA LEU A 188 -2.49 13.21 2.90
C LEU A 188 -2.41 14.36 3.91
N ALA A 189 -1.98 15.53 3.46
CA ALA A 189 -1.96 16.76 4.25
C ALA A 189 -2.51 17.95 3.45
N SER A 190 -3.00 18.97 4.14
CA SER A 190 -3.42 20.23 3.55
C SER A 190 -2.23 21.14 3.32
N THR A 191 -2.06 21.59 2.08
CA THR A 191 -1.15 22.66 1.66
C THR A 191 -1.97 23.92 1.31
N PRO A 192 -1.33 25.09 1.07
CA PRO A 192 -2.01 26.26 0.54
C PRO A 192 -2.72 26.04 -0.81
N GLU A 193 -2.30 25.03 -1.57
CA GLU A 193 -2.83 24.70 -2.91
C GLU A 193 -3.92 23.62 -2.88
N GLY A 194 -4.13 22.98 -1.73
CA GLY A 194 -5.13 21.95 -1.54
C GLY A 194 -4.59 20.72 -0.80
N ALA A 195 -5.37 19.65 -0.78
CA ALA A 195 -4.93 18.39 -0.20
C ALA A 195 -3.89 17.72 -1.12
N THR A 196 -2.75 17.34 -0.55
CA THR A 196 -1.60 16.82 -1.29
C THR A 196 -1.08 15.56 -0.62
N PHE A 197 -0.76 14.54 -1.41
CA PHE A 197 -0.09 13.34 -0.93
C PHE A 197 1.41 13.55 -0.84
N PHE A 198 2.00 13.11 0.28
CA PHE A 198 3.43 13.10 0.55
C PHE A 198 3.89 11.65 0.77
N ILE A 199 5.10 11.32 0.32
CA ILE A 199 5.75 10.07 0.66
C ILE A 199 6.71 10.35 1.81
N ILE A 200 6.47 9.72 2.95
CA ILE A 200 7.27 9.90 4.17
C ILE A 200 7.98 8.59 4.48
N GLU A 201 9.30 8.56 4.33
CA GLU A 201 10.12 7.43 4.80
C GLU A 201 10.06 7.35 6.32
N LYS A 202 10.12 6.13 6.87
CA LYS A 202 10.17 5.91 8.31
C LYS A 202 11.44 6.54 8.90
N ILE A 203 11.32 7.72 9.51
CA ILE A 203 12.38 8.34 10.32
C ILE A 203 12.08 8.08 11.80
N PRO A 204 12.99 7.46 12.56
CA PRO A 204 12.78 7.10 13.99
C PRO A 204 12.38 8.25 14.94
N ARG A 205 12.42 9.51 14.49
CA ARG A 205 12.07 10.71 15.27
C ARG A 205 10.93 11.55 14.69
N ALA A 206 10.45 11.27 13.46
CA ALA A 206 9.42 12.09 12.81
C ALA A 206 8.01 11.49 12.92
N ILE A 207 7.91 10.19 13.23
CA ILE A 207 6.65 9.47 13.41
C ILE A 207 6.70 8.87 14.82
N SER A 208 6.02 9.50 15.77
CA SER A 208 5.79 8.90 17.09
C SER A 208 4.57 7.98 17.03
N ARG A 209 4.65 6.90 17.80
CA ARG A 209 3.51 6.02 18.09
C ARG A 209 3.22 6.24 19.56
N GLU A 210 2.16 6.98 19.84
CA GLU A 210 1.60 7.07 21.19
C GLU A 210 0.35 6.20 21.26
#